data_AF-A0A3R6SRB6-F1
#
_entry.id   AF-A0A3R6SRB6-F1
#
_cell.length_a   1.000
_cell.length_b   1.000
_cell.length_c   1.000
_cell.angle_alpha   90.00
_cell.angle_beta   90.00
_cell.angle_gamma   90.00
#
_symmetry.space_group_name_H-M   'P 1'
#
loop_
_entity.id
_entity.type
_entity.pdbx_description
1 polymer ?
#
loop_
_entity_poly.entity_id
_entity_poly.type
_entity_poly.pdbx_seq_one_letter_code
_entity_poly.pdbx_strand_id
1 'polypeptide(L)'
;MKGMKYWMIAAVVIILAACSNDTEHKLEGKWQLQQVEANGEVIQADTVFYNFQNILFMYQVYLADIDSVYGQYGFNKLEDETTLTLELADDPGPAVNYLPRTDWSSKIRTFTIEKLSGKQLILNSEGKRYIFRKF
;
A
#
# COMPACT_ATOMS: atom_id res chain seq x y z
N MET A 1 -46.25 1.04 -8.47
CA MET A 1 -44.85 1.55 -8.54
C MET A 1 -44.05 1.30 -7.24
N LYS A 2 -44.04 0.07 -6.70
CA LYS A 2 -43.21 -0.31 -5.51
C LYS A 2 -42.10 -1.33 -5.82
N GLY A 3 -42.08 -1.91 -7.02
CA GLY A 3 -41.12 -2.94 -7.42
C GLY A 3 -39.81 -2.42 -8.02
N MET A 4 -39.80 -1.27 -8.69
CA MET A 4 -38.60 -0.76 -9.40
C MET A 4 -37.49 -0.29 -8.45
N LYS A 5 -37.84 0.08 -7.21
CA LYS A 5 -36.92 0.69 -6.25
C LYS A 5 -35.92 -0.30 -5.65
N TYR A 6 -36.31 -1.58 -5.51
CA TYR A 6 -35.43 -2.62 -4.96
C TYR A 6 -34.41 -3.14 -6.00
N TRP A 7 -34.75 -3.11 -7.29
CA TRP A 7 -33.85 -3.55 -8.36
C TRP A 7 -32.69 -2.57 -8.58
N MET A 8 -32.93 -1.26 -8.44
CA MET A 8 -31.83 -0.27 -8.49
C MET A 8 -30.87 -0.42 -7.30
N ILE A 9 -31.38 -0.68 -6.09
CA ILE A 9 -30.53 -0.86 -4.91
C ILE A 9 -29.66 -2.12 -5.04
N ALA A 10 -30.24 -3.21 -5.54
CA ALA A 10 -29.49 -4.46 -5.78
C ALA A 10 -28.38 -4.28 -6.84
N ALA A 11 -28.66 -3.54 -7.93
CA ALA A 11 -27.66 -3.27 -8.96
C ALA A 11 -26.48 -2.43 -8.45
N VAL A 12 -26.74 -1.43 -7.59
CA VAL A 12 -25.67 -0.60 -6.98
C VAL A 12 -24.78 -1.43 -6.06
N VAL A 13 -25.34 -2.35 -5.27
CA VAL A 13 -24.57 -3.22 -4.37
C VAL A 13 -23.68 -4.20 -5.15
N ILE A 14 -24.17 -4.74 -6.27
CA ILE A 14 -23.37 -5.65 -7.11
C ILE A 14 -22.20 -4.93 -7.79
N ILE A 15 -22.38 -3.68 -8.22
CA ILE A 15 -21.31 -2.89 -8.85
C ILE A 15 -20.17 -2.60 -7.86
N LEU A 16 -20.50 -2.30 -6.59
CA LEU A 16 -19.50 -2.02 -5.56
C LEU A 16 -18.63 -3.24 -5.22
N ALA A 17 -19.19 -4.46 -5.19
CA ALA A 17 -18.42 -5.68 -4.94
C ALA A 17 -17.49 -6.09 -6.09
N ALA A 18 -17.74 -5.61 -7.32
CA ALA A 18 -16.86 -5.87 -8.46
C ALA A 18 -15.62 -4.95 -8.49
N CYS A 19 -15.70 -3.79 -7.84
CA CYS A 19 -14.57 -2.86 -7.74
C CYS A 19 -13.44 -3.40 -6.86
N SER A 20 -13.75 -4.14 -5.79
CA SER A 20 -12.75 -4.58 -4.82
C SER A 20 -11.73 -5.54 -5.44
N ASN A 21 -12.20 -6.42 -6.32
CA ASN A 21 -11.34 -7.34 -7.05
C ASN A 21 -10.39 -6.62 -8.03
N ASP A 22 -10.82 -5.48 -8.59
CA ASP A 22 -10.00 -4.69 -9.50
C ASP A 22 -8.90 -3.91 -8.74
N THR A 23 -9.22 -3.44 -7.54
CA THR A 23 -8.24 -2.79 -6.64
C THR A 23 -7.16 -3.77 -6.18
N GLU A 24 -7.54 -4.95 -5.68
CA GLU A 24 -6.58 -5.98 -5.26
C GLU A 24 -5.65 -6.39 -6.42
N HIS A 25 -6.22 -6.70 -7.59
CA HIS A 25 -5.45 -7.10 -8.76
C HIS A 25 -4.49 -6.00 -9.26
N LYS A 26 -4.88 -4.72 -9.20
CA LYS A 26 -3.97 -3.61 -9.58
C LYS A 26 -2.84 -3.42 -8.56
N LEU A 27 -3.10 -3.69 -7.29
CA LEU A 27 -2.12 -3.53 -6.22
C LEU A 27 -1.00 -4.59 -6.33
N GLU A 28 -1.33 -5.82 -6.73
CA GLU A 28 -0.38 -6.94 -6.83
C GLU A 28 0.91 -6.62 -7.59
N GLY A 29 2.06 -6.98 -7.03
CA GLY A 29 3.38 -6.85 -7.64
C GLY A 29 4.28 -5.89 -6.89
N LYS A 30 5.45 -5.61 -7.49
CA LYS A 30 6.50 -4.78 -6.89
C LYS A 30 6.34 -3.32 -7.30
N TRP A 31 6.54 -2.44 -6.33
CA TRP A 31 6.39 -1.01 -6.42
C TRP A 31 7.63 -0.33 -5.85
N GLN A 32 8.27 0.52 -6.64
CA GLN A 32 9.41 1.32 -6.19
C GLN A 32 8.91 2.70 -5.76
N LEU A 33 9.24 3.12 -4.54
CA LEU A 33 8.99 4.49 -4.10
C LEU A 33 9.83 5.43 -4.98
N GLN A 34 9.25 6.56 -5.38
CA GLN A 34 9.92 7.59 -6.18
C GLN A 34 10.13 8.85 -5.36
N GLN A 35 9.12 9.23 -4.57
CA GLN A 35 9.24 10.36 -3.67
C GLN A 35 8.24 10.29 -2.52
N VAL A 36 8.55 11.03 -1.46
CA VAL A 36 7.66 11.34 -0.34
C VAL A 36 7.49 12.85 -0.28
N GLU A 37 6.25 13.32 -0.26
CA GLU A 37 5.92 14.72 -0.03
C GLU A 37 5.44 14.88 1.41
N ALA A 38 6.07 15.76 2.18
CA ALA A 38 5.78 15.98 3.59
C ALA A 38 6.07 17.43 3.97
N ASN A 39 5.15 18.10 4.66
CA ASN A 39 5.33 19.48 5.16
C ASN A 39 5.78 20.49 4.08
N GLY A 40 5.36 20.31 2.84
CA GLY A 40 5.75 21.16 1.70
C GLY A 40 7.10 20.83 1.07
N GLU A 41 7.81 19.82 1.57
CA GLU A 41 9.06 19.32 1.01
C GLU A 41 8.82 18.07 0.15
N VAL A 42 9.69 17.87 -0.84
CA VAL A 42 9.71 16.68 -1.70
C VAL A 42 11.04 15.96 -1.49
N ILE A 43 10.96 14.72 -0.99
CA ILE A 43 12.11 13.86 -0.75
C ILE A 43 12.13 12.78 -1.82
N GLN A 44 13.17 12.76 -2.65
CA GLN A 44 13.35 11.72 -3.67
C GLN A 44 13.82 10.41 -3.02
N ALA A 45 13.32 9.28 -3.52
CA ALA A 45 13.70 7.96 -3.07
C ALA A 45 13.76 6.99 -4.27
N ASP A 46 14.75 6.12 -4.29
CA ASP A 46 14.91 5.08 -5.31
C ASP A 46 15.34 3.73 -4.71
N THR A 47 15.48 3.67 -3.39
CA THR A 47 15.97 2.48 -2.66
C THR A 47 14.88 1.71 -1.93
N VAL A 48 13.65 2.22 -1.87
CA VAL A 48 12.54 1.63 -1.11
C VAL A 48 11.55 0.93 -2.05
N PHE A 49 11.17 -0.30 -1.72
CA PHE A 49 10.23 -1.09 -2.51
C PHE A 49 9.16 -1.75 -1.64
N TYR A 50 7.92 -1.68 -2.10
CA TYR A 50 6.80 -2.44 -1.56
C TYR A 50 6.44 -3.56 -2.52
N ASN A 51 6.17 -4.75 -2.01
CA ASN A 51 5.69 -5.87 -2.80
C ASN A 51 4.38 -6.38 -2.20
N PHE A 52 3.37 -6.58 -3.05
CA PHE A 52 2.06 -7.12 -2.68
C PHE A 52 1.80 -8.41 -3.45
N GLN A 53 1.40 -9.47 -2.76
CA GLN A 53 1.01 -10.72 -3.41
C GLN A 53 -0.12 -11.38 -2.61
N ASN A 54 -1.34 -11.35 -3.13
CA ASN A 54 -2.55 -11.59 -2.34
C ASN A 54 -2.50 -10.77 -1.03
N ILE A 55 -2.69 -11.42 0.13
CA ILE A 55 -2.58 -10.80 1.46
C ILE A 55 -1.14 -10.53 1.93
N LEU A 56 -0.11 -11.02 1.23
CA LEU A 56 1.27 -10.86 1.65
C LEU A 56 1.80 -9.47 1.27
N PHE A 57 2.61 -8.91 2.16
CA PHE A 57 3.31 -7.66 1.97
C PHE A 57 4.80 -7.85 2.28
N MET A 58 5.66 -7.14 1.55
CA MET A 58 7.07 -7.03 1.87
C MET A 58 7.52 -5.57 1.72
N TYR A 59 8.16 -5.05 2.76
CA TYR A 59 8.88 -3.78 2.75
C TYR A 59 10.36 -4.09 2.49
N GLN A 60 10.95 -3.54 1.43
CA GLN A 60 12.39 -3.65 1.15
C GLN A 60 13.08 -2.30 1.12
N VAL A 61 14.31 -2.24 1.62
CA VAL A 61 15.20 -1.08 1.53
C VAL A 61 16.57 -1.56 1.04
N TYR A 62 17.08 -0.90 0.02
CA TYR A 62 18.48 -1.02 -0.40
C TYR A 62 19.34 -0.04 0.39
N LEU A 63 20.36 -0.55 1.08
CA LEU A 63 21.32 0.20 1.87
C LEU A 63 22.63 0.30 1.09
N ALA A 64 22.87 1.48 0.51
CA ALA A 64 23.99 1.70 -0.41
C ALA A 64 25.37 1.71 0.28
N ASP A 65 25.42 2.02 1.57
CA ASP A 65 26.65 2.03 2.38
C ASP A 65 27.25 0.63 2.57
N ILE A 66 26.42 -0.40 2.52
CA ILE A 66 26.81 -1.80 2.71
C ILE A 66 26.40 -2.70 1.53
N ASP A 67 25.99 -2.12 0.39
CA ASP A 67 25.57 -2.81 -0.83
C ASP A 67 24.66 -4.01 -0.57
N SER A 68 23.57 -3.78 0.16
CA SER A 68 22.71 -4.86 0.63
C SER A 68 21.23 -4.48 0.67
N VAL A 69 20.37 -5.47 0.48
CA VAL A 69 18.90 -5.32 0.52
C VAL A 69 18.37 -5.95 1.80
N TYR A 70 17.65 -5.17 2.58
CA TYR A 70 16.96 -5.63 3.79
C TYR A 70 15.46 -5.64 3.55
N GLY A 71 14.83 -6.78 3.84
CA GLY A 71 13.39 -6.96 3.72
C GLY A 71 12.74 -7.33 5.04
N GLN A 72 11.49 -6.91 5.22
CA GLN A 72 10.60 -7.39 6.27
C GLN A 72 9.29 -7.83 5.64
N TYR A 73 8.80 -9.00 6.04
CA TYR A 73 7.52 -9.51 5.58
C TYR A 73 6.36 -8.97 6.44
N GLY A 74 5.16 -9.14 5.93
CA GLY A 74 3.97 -8.61 6.54
C GLY A 74 2.71 -9.01 5.78
N PHE A 75 1.63 -8.34 6.17
CA PHE A 75 0.32 -8.53 5.58
C PHE A 75 -0.24 -7.20 5.10
N ASN A 76 -1.03 -7.26 4.04
CA ASN A 76 -1.87 -6.16 3.60
C ASN A 76 -3.35 -6.54 3.74
N LYS A 77 -4.17 -5.53 4.02
CA LYS A 77 -5.61 -5.65 4.09
C LYS A 77 -6.24 -4.41 3.47
N LEU A 78 -7.02 -4.61 2.40
CA LEU A 78 -7.94 -3.60 1.90
C LEU A 78 -9.21 -3.64 2.77
N GLU A 79 -9.45 -2.59 3.54
CA GLU A 79 -10.70 -2.44 4.31
C GLU A 79 -11.85 -2.02 3.39
N ASP A 80 -11.52 -1.25 2.36
CA ASP A 80 -12.37 -0.81 1.25
C ASP A 80 -11.49 -0.46 0.03
N GLU A 81 -12.08 0.09 -1.03
CA GLU A 81 -11.39 0.49 -2.28
C GLU A 81 -10.25 1.51 -2.09
N THR A 82 -10.29 2.27 -1.00
CA THR A 82 -9.41 3.41 -0.74
C THR A 82 -8.59 3.26 0.54
N THR A 83 -8.86 2.26 1.37
CA THR A 83 -8.21 2.09 2.67
C THR A 83 -7.35 0.83 2.68
N LEU A 84 -6.04 1.02 2.77
CA LEU A 84 -5.03 -0.04 2.81
C LEU A 84 -4.33 -0.05 4.17
N THR A 85 -4.49 -1.12 4.94
CA THR A 85 -3.72 -1.36 6.16
C THR A 85 -2.58 -2.32 5.86
N LEU A 86 -1.37 -1.94 6.25
CA LEU A 86 -0.18 -2.76 6.16
C LEU A 86 0.34 -3.08 7.56
N GLU A 87 0.70 -4.33 7.81
CA GLU A 87 1.28 -4.80 9.07
C GLU A 87 2.60 -5.51 8.79
N LEU A 88 3.68 -5.10 9.46
CA LEU A 88 4.94 -5.83 9.49
C LEU A 88 4.83 -7.01 10.48
N ALA A 89 5.11 -8.21 10.00
CA ALA A 89 5.19 -9.43 10.81
C ALA A 89 6.57 -9.54 11.47
N ASP A 90 6.72 -10.41 12.47
CA ASP A 90 8.01 -10.71 13.11
C ASP A 90 8.83 -11.75 12.30
N ASP A 91 8.93 -11.56 10.99
CA ASP A 91 9.64 -12.42 10.04
C ASP A 91 10.45 -11.60 9.01
N PRO A 92 11.77 -11.85 8.84
CA PRO A 92 12.58 -12.95 9.41
C PRO A 92 13.04 -12.73 10.86
N GLY A 93 12.64 -11.62 11.48
CA GLY A 93 12.91 -11.31 12.88
C GLY A 93 11.96 -10.22 13.37
N PRO A 94 12.10 -9.76 14.62
CA PRO A 94 11.14 -8.83 15.22
C PRO A 94 10.97 -7.55 14.39
N ALA A 95 9.73 -7.20 14.04
CA ALA A 95 9.42 -6.03 13.20
C ALA A 95 9.98 -4.73 13.80
N VAL A 96 10.03 -4.64 15.13
CA VAL A 96 10.60 -3.51 15.88
C VAL A 96 12.06 -3.21 15.52
N ASN A 97 12.83 -4.24 15.11
CA ASN A 97 14.22 -4.07 14.70
C ASN A 97 14.34 -3.57 13.25
N TYR A 98 13.26 -3.67 12.47
CA TYR A 98 13.18 -3.17 11.11
C TYR A 98 12.67 -1.72 11.02
N LEU A 99 11.81 -1.30 11.96
CA LEU A 99 11.25 0.06 12.01
C LEU A 99 12.27 1.20 11.84
N PRO A 100 13.49 1.15 12.41
CA PRO A 100 14.48 2.20 12.20
C PRO A 100 14.95 2.39 10.74
N ARG A 101 14.65 1.45 9.84
CA ARG A 101 14.92 1.54 8.40
C ARG A 101 13.74 2.07 7.58
N THR A 102 12.60 2.29 8.23
CA THR A 102 11.39 2.82 7.60
C THR A 102 11.08 4.20 8.17
N ASP A 103 10.09 4.87 7.60
CA ASP A 103 9.55 6.10 8.15
C ASP A 103 8.28 5.86 9.00
N TRP A 104 8.02 4.61 9.40
CA TRP A 104 6.85 4.21 10.17
C TRP A 104 7.12 4.35 11.67
N SER A 105 6.13 4.86 12.39
CA SER A 105 6.14 4.99 13.85
C SER A 105 5.77 3.68 14.57
N SER A 106 5.15 2.74 13.87
CA SER A 106 4.57 1.51 14.40
C SER A 106 4.66 0.39 13.36
N LYS A 107 4.53 -0.88 13.80
CA LYS A 107 4.50 -2.04 12.89
C LYS A 107 3.26 -2.09 11.98
N ILE A 108 2.19 -1.40 12.35
CA ILE A 108 0.96 -1.28 11.56
C ILE A 108 0.85 0.15 11.05
N ARG A 109 0.44 0.30 9.79
CA ARG A 109 0.14 1.59 9.21
C ARG A 109 -1.02 1.50 8.24
N THR A 110 -1.98 2.42 8.41
CA THR A 110 -3.10 2.58 7.49
C THR A 110 -2.84 3.74 6.54
N PHE A 111 -3.15 3.51 5.27
CA PHE A 111 -2.98 4.44 4.17
C PHE A 111 -4.32 4.65 3.46
N THR A 112 -4.53 5.88 2.99
CA THR A 112 -5.52 6.17 1.96
C THR A 112 -4.88 6.03 0.59
N ILE A 113 -5.44 5.21 -0.29
CA ILE A 113 -5.08 5.10 -1.69
C ILE A 113 -5.69 6.30 -2.42
N GLU A 114 -4.85 7.28 -2.77
CA GLU A 114 -5.26 8.41 -3.61
C GLU A 114 -5.34 8.00 -5.08
N LYS A 115 -4.43 7.13 -5.51
CA LYS A 115 -4.39 6.65 -6.88
C LYS A 115 -3.82 5.24 -6.94
N LEU A 116 -4.51 4.36 -7.68
CA LEU A 116 -3.99 3.05 -8.05
C LEU A 116 -4.29 2.79 -9.53
N SER A 117 -3.25 2.43 -10.27
CA SER A 117 -3.30 2.09 -11.69
C SER A 117 -2.28 0.99 -11.97
N GLY A 118 -2.22 0.44 -13.19
CA GLY A 118 -1.18 -0.55 -13.53
C GLY A 118 0.27 -0.02 -13.52
N LYS A 119 0.49 1.29 -13.37
CA LYS A 119 1.82 1.93 -13.45
C LYS A 119 2.19 2.80 -12.25
N GLN A 120 1.20 3.32 -11.54
CA GLN A 120 1.39 4.29 -10.46
C GLN A 120 0.49 3.95 -9.28
N LEU A 121 1.08 4.04 -8.09
CA LEU A 121 0.42 3.92 -6.79
C LEU A 121 0.75 5.19 -5.99
N ILE A 122 -0.27 5.85 -5.45
CA ILE A 122 -0.12 7.01 -4.57
C ILE A 122 -0.87 6.73 -3.27
N LEU A 123 -0.13 6.76 -2.17
CA LEU A 123 -0.64 6.50 -0.82
C LEU A 123 -0.51 7.76 0.02
N ASN A 124 -1.46 7.99 0.93
CA ASN A 124 -1.40 9.06 1.93
C ASN A 124 -1.51 8.46 3.33
N SER A 125 -0.66 8.89 4.25
CA SER A 125 -0.73 8.50 5.66
C SER A 125 0.05 9.50 6.52
N GLU A 126 -0.52 9.88 7.67
CA GLU A 126 0.16 10.73 8.67
C GLU A 126 0.72 12.06 8.09
N GLY A 127 -0.03 12.71 7.19
CA GLY A 127 0.39 13.97 6.56
C GLY A 127 1.48 13.83 5.50
N LYS A 128 1.83 12.60 5.11
CA LYS A 128 2.81 12.29 4.06
C LYS A 128 2.12 11.66 2.86
N ARG A 129 2.57 12.04 1.66
CA ARG A 129 2.11 11.49 0.38
C ARG A 129 3.25 10.74 -0.31
N TYR A 130 3.01 9.48 -0.63
CA TYR A 130 4.01 8.55 -1.15
C TYR A 130 3.68 8.21 -2.60
N ILE A 131 4.63 8.43 -3.51
CA ILE A 131 4.42 8.19 -4.94
C ILE A 131 5.32 7.03 -5.36
N PHE A 132 4.70 5.98 -5.88
CA PHE A 132 5.36 4.78 -6.35
C PHE A 132 5.15 4.57 -7.85
N ARG A 133 6.12 3.93 -8.49
CA ARG A 133 5.98 3.35 -9.84
C ARG A 133 6.00 1.83 -9.76
N LYS A 134 5.37 1.16 -10.73
CA LYS A 134 5.53 -0.29 -10.90
C LYS A 134 6.98 -0.62 -11.23
N PHE A 135 7.53 -1.68 -10.64
CA PHE A 135 8.87 -2.20 -10.89
C PHE A 135 8.83 -3.52 -11.66
#